data_AF-A0A2G2XYH2-F1
#
_entry.id   AF-A0A2G2XYH2-F1
#
_cell.length_a   1.000
_cell.length_b   1.000
_cell.length_c   1.000
_cell.angle_alpha   90.00
_cell.angle_beta   90.00
_cell.angle_gamma   90.00
#
_symmetry.space_group_name_H-M   'P 1'
#
loop_
_entity.id
_entity.type
_entity.pdbx_description
1 polymer ?
#
loop_
_entity_poly.entity_id
_entity_poly.type
_entity_poly.pdbx_seq_one_letter_code
_entity_poly.pdbx_strand_id
1 'polypeptide(L)'
;MIGWYLCLFRPDLVKAYVCLSVAFRPRHPKMKPIPTMRAVFGDDYYMCRFQDPGMEDEIAKYGSEAVLKKIMADRKPGPASLPKENPFAISADAKLPLWLSQDDLKYYSTKFDQTGFTGGLNYYRALDLNWELTAPWTGVKVMVPVKFVVGDLDLVYTTPGMREYVHGGGFKKDVPMLDDVVVLKGAAHFINQERAQETTSHIHDFIQKF
;
A
#
# COMPACT_ATOMS: atom_id res chain seq x y z
N MET A 1 -2.99 0.18 -6.05
CA MET A 1 -2.77 -0.79 -7.16
C MET A 1 -3.96 -0.87 -8.09
N ILE A 2 -5.17 -1.21 -7.61
CA ILE A 2 -6.36 -1.35 -8.48
C ILE A 2 -6.69 -0.06 -9.25
N GLY A 3 -6.58 1.11 -8.61
CA GLY A 3 -6.73 2.40 -9.31
C GLY A 3 -5.77 2.59 -10.49
N TRP A 4 -4.53 2.09 -10.38
CA TRP A 4 -3.57 2.11 -11.49
C TRP A 4 -3.99 1.21 -12.65
N TYR A 5 -4.53 0.03 -12.37
CA TYR A 5 -5.07 -0.85 -13.43
C TYR A 5 -6.25 -0.20 -14.14
N LEU A 6 -7.16 0.47 -13.40
CA LEU A 6 -8.25 1.22 -14.03
C LEU A 6 -7.72 2.33 -14.95
N CYS A 7 -6.75 3.13 -14.49
CA CYS A 7 -6.14 4.19 -15.29
C CYS A 7 -5.39 3.65 -16.53
N LEU A 8 -4.90 2.41 -16.47
CA LEU A 8 -4.17 1.77 -17.55
C LEU A 8 -5.10 1.10 -18.57
N PHE A 9 -6.18 0.47 -18.11
CA PHE A 9 -7.10 -0.30 -18.96
C PHE A 9 -8.21 0.56 -19.55
N ARG A 10 -8.71 1.54 -18.78
CA ARG A 10 -9.83 2.42 -19.14
C ARG A 10 -9.53 3.87 -18.74
N PRO A 11 -8.47 4.48 -19.29
CA PRO A 11 -8.15 5.88 -19.01
C PRO A 11 -9.30 6.83 -19.39
N ASP A 12 -10.14 6.44 -20.36
CA ASP A 12 -11.33 7.18 -20.78
C ASP A 12 -12.38 7.35 -19.68
N LEU A 13 -12.36 6.50 -18.65
CA LEU A 13 -13.28 6.58 -17.50
C LEU A 13 -12.74 7.40 -16.33
N VAL A 14 -11.48 7.87 -16.39
CA VAL A 14 -10.82 8.53 -15.26
C VAL A 14 -10.36 9.93 -15.66
N LYS A 15 -11.08 10.95 -15.19
CA LYS A 15 -10.75 12.37 -15.47
C LYS A 15 -9.43 12.79 -14.82
N ALA A 16 -9.22 12.37 -13.57
CA ALA A 16 -8.02 12.62 -12.78
C ALA A 16 -7.91 11.61 -11.63
N TYR A 17 -6.71 11.31 -11.15
CA TYR A 17 -6.48 10.32 -10.08
C TYR A 17 -5.58 10.87 -8.97
N VAL A 18 -6.11 10.93 -7.74
CA VAL A 18 -5.30 11.17 -6.54
C VAL A 18 -4.87 9.82 -5.97
N CYS A 19 -3.58 9.52 -6.11
CA CYS A 19 -2.97 8.29 -5.64
C CYS A 19 -2.31 8.50 -4.27
N LEU A 20 -2.68 7.68 -3.29
CA LEU A 20 -2.11 7.72 -1.94
C LEU A 20 -1.17 6.51 -1.74
N SER A 21 -0.03 6.74 -1.08
CA SER A 21 0.95 5.72 -0.66
C SER A 21 1.69 4.95 -1.76
N VAL A 22 0.96 4.24 -2.63
CA VAL A 22 1.54 3.26 -3.57
C VAL A 22 1.67 3.87 -4.96
N ALA A 23 2.88 4.35 -5.29
CA ALA A 23 3.21 4.84 -6.64
C ALA A 23 3.00 3.76 -7.72
N PHE A 24 2.90 4.19 -8.99
CA PHE A 24 2.78 3.26 -10.12
C PHE A 24 3.99 2.34 -10.17
N ARG A 25 3.76 1.04 -10.36
CA ARG A 25 4.83 0.04 -10.49
C ARG A 25 4.79 -0.53 -11.91
N PRO A 26 5.67 -0.09 -12.82
CA PRO A 26 5.70 -0.63 -14.18
C PRO A 26 6.01 -2.13 -14.14
N ARG A 27 5.35 -2.90 -14.99
CA ARG A 27 5.63 -4.34 -15.11
C ARG A 27 7.05 -4.53 -15.66
N HIS A 28 7.88 -5.28 -14.94
CA HIS A 28 9.17 -5.72 -15.46
C HIS A 28 9.06 -7.11 -16.09
N PRO A 29 9.44 -7.31 -17.37
CA PRO A 29 9.15 -8.53 -18.11
C PRO A 29 9.90 -9.77 -17.64
N LYS A 30 10.95 -9.61 -16.83
CA LYS A 30 11.76 -10.72 -16.30
C LYS A 30 11.72 -10.86 -14.77
N MET A 31 11.04 -9.95 -14.07
CA MET A 31 11.01 -9.93 -12.60
C MET A 31 9.58 -10.15 -12.14
N LYS A 32 9.27 -11.41 -11.79
CA LYS A 32 7.97 -11.79 -11.23
C LYS A 32 7.89 -11.30 -9.76
N PRO A 33 6.77 -10.71 -9.29
CA PRO A 33 6.73 -9.96 -8.04
C PRO A 33 7.18 -10.76 -6.81
N ILE A 34 6.55 -11.89 -6.50
CA ILE A 34 6.83 -12.64 -5.28
C ILE A 34 8.25 -13.23 -5.28
N PRO A 35 8.74 -13.92 -6.34
CA PRO A 35 10.12 -14.40 -6.38
C PRO A 35 11.15 -13.28 -6.23
N THR A 36 10.90 -12.11 -6.83
CA THR A 36 11.81 -10.96 -6.74
C THR A 36 11.82 -10.38 -5.33
N MET A 37 10.65 -10.16 -4.72
CA MET A 37 10.57 -9.66 -3.35
C MET A 37 11.20 -10.62 -2.35
N ARG A 38 11.00 -11.93 -2.53
CA ARG A 38 11.66 -12.97 -1.72
C ARG A 38 13.18 -12.90 -1.84
N ALA A 39 13.70 -12.75 -3.07
CA ALA A 39 15.15 -12.66 -3.30
C ALA A 39 15.78 -11.40 -2.66
N VAL A 40 15.04 -10.29 -2.58
CA VAL A 40 15.55 -9.01 -2.06
C VAL A 40 15.34 -8.86 -0.55
N PHE A 41 14.19 -9.29 -0.03
CA PHE A 41 13.77 -9.04 1.36
C PHE A 41 13.65 -10.30 2.23
N GLY A 42 13.83 -11.48 1.65
CA GLY A 42 13.71 -12.76 2.35
C GLY A 42 12.26 -13.25 2.49
N ASP A 43 12.11 -14.46 3.03
CA ASP A 43 10.83 -15.14 3.19
C ASP A 43 9.92 -14.48 4.23
N ASP A 44 10.49 -13.78 5.21
CA ASP A 44 9.73 -13.07 6.24
C ASP A 44 9.13 -11.75 5.73
N TYR A 45 9.44 -11.31 4.52
CA TYR A 45 8.78 -10.14 3.95
C TYR A 45 7.27 -10.36 3.86
N TYR A 46 6.49 -9.38 4.32
CA TYR A 46 5.06 -9.59 4.58
C TYR A 46 4.27 -10.11 3.37
N MET A 47 4.57 -9.62 2.15
CA MET A 47 3.89 -10.10 0.94
C MET A 47 4.25 -11.56 0.60
N CYS A 48 5.45 -12.02 0.95
CA CYS A 48 5.87 -13.41 0.82
C CYS A 48 5.17 -14.29 1.86
N ARG A 49 5.12 -13.85 3.11
CA ARG A 49 4.37 -14.51 4.19
C ARG A 49 2.87 -14.64 3.90
N PHE A 50 2.29 -13.70 3.17
CA PHE A 50 0.87 -13.74 2.77
C PHE A 50 0.57 -14.78 1.67
N GLN A 51 1.59 -15.31 0.99
CA GLN A 51 1.38 -16.35 -0.02
C GLN A 51 0.97 -17.68 0.62
N ASP A 52 1.43 -17.94 1.84
CA ASP A 52 1.10 -19.16 2.56
C ASP A 52 -0.37 -19.12 3.04
N PRO A 53 -1.11 -20.24 2.94
CA PRO A 53 -2.49 -20.33 3.41
C PRO A 53 -2.62 -20.33 4.94
N GLY A 54 -1.52 -20.30 5.69
CA GLY A 54 -1.52 -20.32 7.17
C GLY A 54 -1.56 -18.94 7.84
N MET A 55 -1.51 -17.84 7.09
CA MET A 55 -1.48 -16.49 7.66
C MET A 55 -2.77 -16.16 8.44
N GLU A 56 -3.92 -16.64 7.97
CA GLU A 56 -5.19 -16.49 8.68
C GLU A 56 -5.16 -17.12 10.07
N ASP A 57 -4.61 -18.34 10.19
CA ASP A 57 -4.48 -19.03 11.48
C ASP A 57 -3.50 -18.31 12.40
N GLU A 58 -2.43 -17.73 11.86
CA GLU A 58 -1.51 -16.90 12.63
C GLU A 58 -2.18 -15.62 13.15
N ILE A 59 -2.99 -14.95 12.33
CA ILE A 59 -3.79 -13.78 12.75
C ILE A 59 -4.78 -14.16 13.85
N ALA A 60 -5.47 -15.30 13.70
CA ALA A 60 -6.48 -15.75 14.64
C ALA A 60 -5.94 -15.96 16.07
N LYS A 61 -4.65 -16.33 16.22
CA LYS A 61 -3.99 -16.47 17.53
C LYS A 61 -3.90 -15.17 18.32
N TYR A 62 -3.88 -14.02 17.63
CA TYR A 62 -3.79 -12.69 18.25
C TYR A 62 -5.13 -11.96 18.28
N GLY A 63 -6.04 -12.30 17.36
CA GLY A 63 -7.33 -11.63 17.19
C GLY A 63 -7.25 -10.36 16.33
N SER A 64 -8.35 -10.05 15.63
CA SER A 64 -8.39 -8.99 14.62
C SER A 64 -8.04 -7.61 15.20
N GLU A 65 -8.52 -7.29 16.40
CA GLU A 65 -8.28 -5.99 17.02
C GLU A 65 -6.79 -5.73 17.27
N ALA A 66 -6.07 -6.70 17.84
CA ALA A 66 -4.65 -6.53 18.14
C ALA A 66 -3.81 -6.43 16.86
N VAL A 67 -4.14 -7.23 15.84
CA VAL A 67 -3.46 -7.20 14.53
C VAL A 67 -3.72 -5.89 13.81
N LEU A 68 -4.97 -5.43 13.73
CA LEU A 68 -5.32 -4.16 13.10
C LEU A 68 -4.70 -2.98 13.84
N LYS A 69 -4.70 -2.98 15.18
CA LYS A 69 -4.01 -1.99 15.99
C LYS A 69 -2.53 -1.91 15.64
N LYS A 70 -1.86 -3.07 15.55
CA LYS A 70 -0.44 -3.13 15.17
C LYS A 70 -0.19 -2.55 13.78
N ILE A 71 -1.01 -2.94 12.79
CA ILE A 71 -0.87 -2.49 11.40
C ILE A 71 -1.11 -0.98 11.29
N MET A 72 -2.21 -0.50 11.86
CA MET A 72 -2.63 0.90 11.75
C MET A 72 -1.73 1.85 12.55
N ALA A 73 -1.23 1.42 13.70
CA ALA A 73 -0.31 2.21 14.52
C ALA A 73 1.16 2.09 14.11
N ASP A 74 1.50 1.29 13.09
CA ASP A 74 2.90 1.13 12.67
C ASP A 74 3.43 2.42 12.02
N ARG A 75 4.62 2.81 12.46
CA ARG A 75 5.36 3.98 11.98
C ARG A 75 6.79 3.62 11.59
N LYS A 76 7.15 2.34 11.65
CA LYS A 76 8.48 1.86 11.31
C LYS A 76 8.69 1.97 9.79
N PRO A 77 9.67 2.76 9.31
CA PRO A 77 9.99 2.81 7.90
C PRO A 77 10.72 1.54 7.45
N GLY A 78 10.75 1.32 6.14
CA GLY A 78 11.39 0.18 5.48
C GLY A 78 10.44 -0.99 5.24
N PRO A 79 10.93 -2.06 4.59
CA PRO A 79 10.12 -3.21 4.25
C PRO A 79 9.62 -3.94 5.51
N ALA A 80 8.32 -4.20 5.57
CA ALA A 80 7.72 -4.91 6.69
C ALA A 80 8.12 -6.40 6.67
N SER A 81 8.61 -6.87 7.81
CA SER A 81 8.97 -8.27 8.05
C SER A 81 8.03 -8.83 9.11
N LEU A 82 7.48 -10.00 8.83
CA LEU A 82 6.69 -10.81 9.74
C LEU A 82 7.49 -12.11 9.92
N PRO A 83 8.24 -12.32 11.03
CA PRO A 83 8.88 -13.59 11.34
C PRO A 83 7.85 -14.63 11.80
N LYS A 84 8.11 -15.93 11.66
CA LYS A 84 7.13 -16.99 12.00
C LYS A 84 6.83 -17.08 13.50
N GLU A 85 7.82 -16.80 14.33
CA GLU A 85 7.73 -16.93 15.78
C GLU A 85 6.90 -15.79 16.40
N ASN A 86 6.94 -14.61 15.79
CA ASN A 86 6.26 -13.42 16.30
C ASN A 86 5.91 -12.44 15.16
N PRO A 87 4.96 -12.79 14.27
CA PRO A 87 4.70 -12.06 13.04
C PRO A 87 4.30 -10.61 13.27
N PHE A 88 3.54 -10.32 14.34
CA PHE A 88 3.00 -8.99 14.58
C PHE A 88 3.74 -8.21 15.68
N ALA A 89 4.61 -8.85 16.46
CA ALA A 89 5.32 -8.21 17.58
C ALA A 89 4.40 -7.33 18.46
N ILE A 90 3.21 -7.86 18.79
CA ILE A 90 2.19 -7.13 19.54
C ILE A 90 2.69 -6.88 20.97
N SER A 91 2.65 -5.62 21.39
CA SER A 91 2.94 -5.19 22.77
C SER A 91 1.66 -4.78 23.47
N ALA A 92 1.47 -5.28 24.70
CA ALA A 92 0.32 -4.92 25.55
C ALA A 92 0.28 -3.42 25.89
N ASP A 93 1.46 -2.77 25.95
CA ASP A 93 1.60 -1.35 26.32
C ASP A 93 1.46 -0.40 25.12
N ALA A 94 1.25 -0.92 23.91
CA ALA A 94 1.12 -0.10 22.71
C ALA A 94 -0.11 0.82 22.83
N LYS A 95 0.12 2.14 22.83
CA LYS A 95 -0.95 3.14 22.82
C LYS A 95 -1.47 3.35 21.41
N LEU A 96 -2.75 3.68 21.29
CA LEU A 96 -3.32 4.11 20.02
C LEU A 96 -2.75 5.48 19.63
N PRO A 97 -2.48 5.72 18.33
CA PRO A 97 -2.14 7.04 17.86
C PRO A 97 -3.35 7.98 18.00
N LEU A 98 -3.10 9.29 18.15
CA LEU A 98 -4.16 10.28 18.41
C LEU A 98 -5.26 10.35 17.34
N TRP A 99 -4.96 9.90 16.11
CA TRP A 99 -5.90 9.90 14.99
C TRP A 99 -6.77 8.64 14.91
N LEU A 100 -6.50 7.61 15.73
CA LEU A 100 -7.25 6.35 15.75
C LEU A 100 -7.90 6.17 17.12
N SER A 101 -9.21 6.36 17.19
CA SER A 101 -9.95 6.12 18.42
C SER A 101 -10.14 4.63 18.69
N GLN A 102 -10.49 4.28 19.93
CA GLN A 102 -10.84 2.90 20.28
C GLN A 102 -12.12 2.44 19.54
N ASP A 103 -13.06 3.35 19.29
CA ASP A 103 -14.30 3.03 18.57
C ASP A 103 -14.04 2.77 17.09
N ASP A 104 -13.15 3.55 16.45
CA ASP A 104 -12.72 3.31 15.07
C ASP A 104 -12.05 1.93 14.93
N LEU A 105 -11.10 1.63 15.83
CA LEU A 105 -10.42 0.34 15.84
C LEU A 105 -11.42 -0.81 16.02
N LYS A 106 -12.38 -0.66 16.95
CA LYS A 106 -13.42 -1.66 17.21
C LYS A 106 -14.36 -1.84 16.03
N TYR A 107 -14.66 -0.77 15.30
CA TYR A 107 -15.44 -0.86 14.07
C TYR A 107 -14.75 -1.77 13.04
N TYR A 108 -13.46 -1.53 12.77
CA TYR A 108 -12.70 -2.36 11.84
C TYR A 108 -12.58 -3.81 12.33
N SER A 109 -12.19 -4.03 13.60
CA SER A 109 -12.01 -5.39 14.13
C SER A 109 -13.28 -6.21 14.06
N THR A 110 -14.44 -5.62 14.41
CA THR A 110 -15.74 -6.29 14.31
C THR A 110 -16.06 -6.76 12.89
N LYS A 111 -15.68 -5.99 11.87
CA LYS A 111 -15.89 -6.40 10.47
C LYS A 111 -14.95 -7.53 10.07
N PHE A 112 -13.68 -7.47 10.46
CA PHE A 112 -12.72 -8.54 10.17
C PHE A 112 -13.01 -9.82 10.95
N ASP A 113 -13.59 -9.75 12.15
CA ASP A 113 -14.06 -10.91 12.90
C ASP A 113 -15.23 -11.62 12.19
N GLN A 114 -16.06 -10.87 11.44
CA GLN A 114 -17.17 -11.44 10.66
C GLN A 114 -16.71 -12.07 9.35
N THR A 115 -15.77 -11.43 8.65
CA THR A 115 -15.38 -11.83 7.28
C THR A 115 -14.08 -12.64 7.21
N GLY A 116 -13.26 -12.59 8.26
CA GLY A 116 -11.87 -12.99 8.23
C GLY A 116 -11.00 -12.08 7.34
N PHE A 117 -9.73 -12.45 7.19
CA PHE A 117 -8.72 -11.70 6.42
C PHE A 117 -8.47 -12.26 5.01
N THR A 118 -8.98 -13.47 4.70
CA THR A 118 -8.69 -14.18 3.44
C THR A 118 -8.97 -13.33 2.20
N GLY A 119 -10.10 -12.61 2.16
CA GLY A 119 -10.44 -11.76 1.01
C GLY A 119 -9.38 -10.70 0.72
N GLY A 120 -8.87 -10.04 1.76
CA GLY A 120 -7.78 -9.05 1.64
C GLY A 120 -6.44 -9.70 1.28
N LEU A 121 -6.10 -10.83 1.92
CA LEU A 121 -4.87 -11.57 1.65
C LEU A 121 -4.80 -12.11 0.20
N ASN A 122 -5.95 -12.48 -0.38
CA ASN A 122 -6.02 -13.00 -1.74
C ASN A 122 -5.56 -12.00 -2.80
N TYR A 123 -5.63 -10.69 -2.56
CA TYR A 123 -5.04 -9.69 -3.46
C TYR A 123 -3.52 -9.84 -3.56
N TYR A 124 -2.85 -10.20 -2.47
CA TYR A 124 -1.41 -10.45 -2.44
C TYR A 124 -1.07 -11.79 -3.09
N ARG A 125 -1.88 -12.83 -2.84
CA ARG A 125 -1.73 -14.16 -3.47
C ARG A 125 -1.86 -14.10 -4.99
N ALA A 126 -2.61 -13.14 -5.51
CA ALA A 126 -2.80 -12.91 -6.94
C ALA A 126 -1.72 -12.02 -7.59
N LEU A 127 -0.71 -11.50 -6.87
CA LEU A 127 0.27 -10.58 -7.45
C LEU A 127 1.03 -11.16 -8.65
N ASP A 128 1.41 -12.43 -8.53
CA ASP A 128 2.12 -13.18 -9.54
C ASP A 128 1.25 -13.44 -10.77
N LEU A 129 -0.03 -13.76 -10.56
CA LEU A 129 -1.02 -13.90 -11.64
C LEU A 129 -1.28 -12.55 -12.32
N ASN A 130 -1.43 -11.47 -11.55
CA ASN A 130 -1.60 -10.12 -12.09
C ASN A 130 -0.42 -9.73 -12.99
N TRP A 131 0.81 -10.10 -12.61
CA TRP A 131 1.99 -9.88 -13.45
C TRP A 131 1.93 -10.65 -14.77
N GLU A 132 1.40 -11.88 -14.78
CA GLU A 132 1.21 -12.66 -16.02
C GLU A 132 0.15 -12.00 -16.90
N LEU A 133 -1.00 -11.67 -16.32
CA LEU A 133 -2.16 -11.11 -17.04
C LEU A 133 -1.92 -9.69 -17.54
N THR A 134 -1.02 -8.94 -16.92
CA THR A 134 -0.67 -7.57 -17.35
C THR A 134 0.48 -7.52 -18.35
N ALA A 135 0.95 -8.66 -18.86
CA ALA A 135 1.97 -8.70 -19.92
C ALA A 135 1.68 -7.80 -21.14
N PRO A 136 0.43 -7.69 -21.66
CA PRO A 136 0.10 -6.82 -22.79
C PRO A 136 0.38 -5.33 -22.55
N TRP A 137 0.45 -4.88 -21.29
CA TRP A 137 0.69 -3.46 -20.94
C TRP A 137 2.15 -3.17 -20.56
N THR A 138 3.08 -4.07 -20.86
CA THR A 138 4.51 -3.83 -20.61
C THR A 138 4.97 -2.59 -21.39
N GLY A 139 5.51 -1.59 -20.69
CA GLY A 139 5.99 -0.34 -21.29
C GLY A 139 4.90 0.68 -21.64
N VAL A 140 3.63 0.35 -21.42
CA VAL A 140 2.51 1.30 -21.58
C VAL A 140 2.54 2.31 -20.44
N LYS A 141 2.38 3.59 -20.79
CA LYS A 141 2.35 4.72 -19.85
C LYS A 141 0.94 4.99 -19.36
N VAL A 142 0.80 5.47 -18.13
CA VAL A 142 -0.48 5.95 -17.61
C VAL A 142 -0.68 7.40 -18.04
N MET A 143 -1.68 7.64 -18.89
CA MET A 143 -1.96 8.96 -19.48
C MET A 143 -3.05 9.75 -18.75
N VAL A 144 -3.50 9.28 -17.58
CA VAL A 144 -4.44 9.99 -16.71
C VAL A 144 -3.68 11.06 -15.92
N PRO A 145 -4.23 12.28 -15.70
CA PRO A 145 -3.66 13.24 -14.77
C PRO A 145 -3.60 12.67 -13.35
N VAL A 146 -2.42 12.70 -12.73
CA VAL A 146 -2.22 12.09 -11.39
C VAL A 146 -1.66 13.10 -10.42
N LYS A 147 -2.18 13.10 -9.19
CA LYS A 147 -1.47 13.64 -8.02
C LYS A 147 -1.08 12.52 -7.09
N PHE A 148 0.17 12.50 -6.62
CA PHE A 148 0.66 11.48 -5.70
C PHE A 148 0.95 12.07 -4.33
N VAL A 149 0.38 11.48 -3.28
CA VAL A 149 0.55 11.94 -1.90
C VAL A 149 1.00 10.76 -1.04
N VAL A 150 2.04 10.96 -0.23
CA VAL A 150 2.61 9.89 0.60
C VAL A 150 3.18 10.42 1.91
N GLY A 151 3.17 9.62 2.97
CA GLY A 151 3.88 9.93 4.21
C GLY A 151 5.37 9.65 4.11
N ASP A 152 6.21 10.45 4.75
CA ASP A 152 7.67 10.22 4.76
C ASP A 152 8.10 8.97 5.54
N LEU A 153 7.25 8.46 6.44
CA LEU A 153 7.44 7.21 7.18
C LEU A 153 6.70 6.01 6.55
N ASP A 154 6.04 6.20 5.41
CA ASP A 154 5.32 5.11 4.75
C ASP A 154 6.28 3.97 4.35
N LEU A 155 5.99 2.75 4.80
CA LEU A 155 6.79 1.55 4.55
C LEU A 155 6.99 1.26 3.05
N VAL A 156 5.99 1.60 2.21
CA VAL A 156 6.06 1.42 0.76
C VAL A 156 7.01 2.44 0.14
N TYR A 157 6.91 3.70 0.57
CA TYR A 157 7.76 4.79 0.09
C TYR A 157 9.22 4.63 0.54
N THR A 158 9.42 4.07 1.72
CA THR A 158 10.75 3.83 2.32
C THR A 158 11.33 2.45 2.00
N THR A 159 10.66 1.66 1.15
CA THR A 159 11.23 0.46 0.55
C THR A 159 12.36 0.86 -0.41
N PRO A 160 13.53 0.17 -0.40
CA PRO A 160 14.67 0.51 -1.26
C PRO A 160 14.29 0.69 -2.74
N GLY A 161 14.77 1.77 -3.36
CA GLY A 161 14.51 2.10 -4.77
C GLY A 161 13.24 2.91 -5.02
N MET A 162 12.28 2.97 -4.08
CA MET A 162 11.01 3.66 -4.31
C MET A 162 11.17 5.18 -4.33
N ARG A 163 11.98 5.75 -3.43
CA ARG A 163 12.24 7.21 -3.41
C ARG A 163 12.96 7.65 -4.67
N GLU A 164 13.94 6.87 -5.10
CA GLU A 164 14.71 7.09 -6.32
C GLU A 164 13.81 7.00 -7.55
N TYR A 165 12.87 6.04 -7.58
CA TYR A 165 11.90 5.95 -8.66
C TYR A 165 10.93 7.14 -8.69
N VAL A 166 10.38 7.54 -7.53
CA VAL A 166 9.42 8.64 -7.40
C VAL A 166 10.04 9.98 -7.77
N HIS A 167 11.25 10.28 -7.28
CA HIS A 167 11.89 11.60 -7.44
C HIS A 167 12.95 11.66 -8.54
N GLY A 168 13.52 10.52 -8.94
CA GLY A 168 14.56 10.43 -9.98
C GLY A 168 14.03 10.40 -11.42
N GLY A 169 12.77 10.76 -11.63
CA GLY A 169 12.14 10.88 -12.96
C GLY A 169 11.56 9.58 -13.52
N GLY A 170 11.79 8.42 -12.90
CA GLY A 170 11.19 7.14 -13.31
C GLY A 170 9.67 7.20 -13.27
N PHE A 171 9.10 7.67 -12.16
CA PHE A 171 7.66 7.77 -12.00
C PHE A 171 7.01 8.73 -13.00
N LYS A 172 7.61 9.90 -13.24
CA LYS A 172 7.15 10.86 -14.24
C LYS A 172 7.28 10.33 -15.67
N LYS A 173 8.27 9.48 -15.96
CA LYS A 173 8.44 8.83 -17.27
C LYS A 173 7.29 7.86 -17.57
N ASP A 174 6.87 7.09 -16.57
CA ASP A 174 5.81 6.08 -16.70
C ASP A 174 4.40 6.68 -16.53
N VAL A 175 4.30 7.82 -15.84
CA VAL A 175 3.08 8.62 -15.65
C VAL A 175 3.33 10.06 -16.13
N PRO A 176 3.28 10.33 -17.45
CA PRO A 176 3.66 11.64 -18.01
C PRO A 176 2.86 12.82 -17.45
N MET A 177 1.60 12.58 -17.09
CA MET A 177 0.70 13.60 -16.53
C MET A 177 0.69 13.61 -14.99
N LEU A 178 1.74 13.09 -14.36
CA LEU A 178 1.98 13.23 -12.92
C LEU A 178 2.22 14.71 -12.58
N ASP A 179 1.32 15.29 -11.80
CA ASP A 179 1.45 16.59 -11.13
C ASP A 179 2.44 16.47 -9.95
N ASP A 180 2.46 17.44 -9.04
CA ASP A 180 3.37 17.43 -7.90
C ASP A 180 3.25 16.16 -7.04
N VAL A 181 4.41 15.63 -6.66
CA VAL A 181 4.55 14.62 -5.60
C VAL A 181 4.57 15.32 -4.26
N VAL A 182 3.59 15.00 -3.41
CA VAL A 182 3.50 15.54 -2.06
C VAL A 182 4.00 14.50 -1.05
N VAL A 183 4.98 14.89 -0.24
CA VAL A 183 5.49 14.08 0.87
C VAL A 183 5.10 14.75 2.19
N LEU A 184 4.20 14.13 2.94
CA LEU A 184 3.72 14.62 4.24
C LEU A 184 4.71 14.25 5.33
N LYS A 185 5.34 15.27 5.95
CA LYS A 185 6.36 15.09 6.99
C LYS A 185 5.77 14.51 8.28
N GLY A 186 6.46 13.52 8.83
CA GLY A 186 6.07 12.82 10.05
C GLY A 186 4.80 11.98 9.91
N ALA A 187 4.34 11.67 8.70
CA ALA A 187 3.15 10.85 8.46
C ALA A 187 3.55 9.45 8.00
N ALA A 188 2.83 8.42 8.45
CA ALA A 188 3.08 7.02 8.10
C ALA A 188 2.19 6.57 6.93
N HIS A 189 1.72 5.33 6.95
CA HIS A 189 1.03 4.71 5.82
C HIS A 189 -0.42 5.19 5.61
N PHE A 190 -1.17 5.38 6.70
CA PHE A 190 -2.62 5.68 6.66
C PHE A 190 -2.90 7.19 6.63
N ILE A 191 -2.26 7.92 5.69
CA ILE A 191 -2.29 9.39 5.63
C ILE A 191 -3.69 9.99 5.52
N ASN A 192 -4.65 9.28 4.93
CA ASN A 192 -6.04 9.73 4.80
C ASN A 192 -6.79 9.73 6.14
N GLN A 193 -6.29 9.02 7.16
CA GLN A 193 -6.79 9.07 8.54
C GLN A 193 -5.86 9.94 9.41
N GLU A 194 -4.55 9.71 9.35
CA GLU A 194 -3.55 10.43 10.16
C GLU A 194 -3.46 11.93 9.84
N ARG A 195 -3.58 12.28 8.55
CA ARG A 195 -3.52 13.65 8.02
C ARG A 195 -4.78 13.94 7.21
N ALA A 196 -5.94 13.66 7.79
CA ALA A 196 -7.22 13.69 7.08
C ALA A 196 -7.52 15.05 6.41
N GLN A 197 -7.30 16.17 7.12
CA GLN A 197 -7.53 17.52 6.58
C GLN A 197 -6.58 17.83 5.42
N GLU A 198 -5.26 17.63 5.60
CA GLU A 198 -4.26 17.87 4.56
C GLU A 198 -4.52 17.00 3.31
N THR A 199 -4.83 15.72 3.51
CA THR A 199 -5.18 14.80 2.42
C THR A 199 -6.44 15.26 1.69
N THR A 200 -7.48 15.68 2.42
CA THR A 200 -8.74 16.19 1.84
C THR A 200 -8.50 17.45 1.01
N SER A 201 -7.73 18.42 1.52
CA SER A 201 -7.36 19.62 0.77
C SER A 201 -6.63 19.26 -0.52
N HIS A 202 -5.64 18.36 -0.45
CA HIS A 202 -4.93 17.94 -1.66
C HIS A 202 -5.80 17.27 -2.72
N ILE A 203 -6.82 16.51 -2.29
CA ILE A 203 -7.81 15.93 -3.20
C ILE A 203 -8.63 17.04 -3.84
N HIS A 204 -9.25 17.89 -3.02
CA HIS A 204 -10.14 18.96 -3.46
C HIS A 204 -9.46 19.92 -4.44
N ASP A 205 -8.27 20.42 -4.08
CA ASP A 205 -7.52 21.37 -4.90
C ASP A 205 -7.09 20.77 -6.25
N PHE A 206 -6.86 19.46 -6.29
CA PHE A 206 -6.47 18.78 -7.53
C PHE A 206 -7.66 18.57 -8.47
N ILE A 207 -8.79 18.09 -7.94
CA ILE A 207 -9.98 17.83 -8.77
C ILE A 207 -10.61 19.11 -9.30
N GLN A 208 -10.45 20.25 -8.60
CA GLN A 208 -10.93 21.56 -9.09
C GLN A 208 -10.21 22.05 -10.35
N LYS A 209 -9.09 21.46 -10.74
CA LYS A 209 -8.38 21.80 -11.99
C LYS A 209 -9.10 21.29 -13.25
N PHE A 210 -10.16 20.48 -13.12
CA PHE A 210 -10.80 19.74 -14.20
C PHE A 210 -12.30 19.97 -14.29
#